data_AF-A0A9D0ZSG8-F1
#
_entry.id   AF-A0A9D0ZSG8-F1
#
_cell.length_a   1.000
_cell.length_b   1.000
_cell.length_c   1.000
_cell.angle_alpha   90.00
_cell.angle_beta   90.00
_cell.angle_gamma   90.00
#
_symmetry.space_group_name_H-M   'P 1'
#
loop_
_entity.id
_entity.type
_entity.pdbx_description
1 polymer ?
#
loop_
_entity_poly.entity_id
_entity_poly.type
_entity_poly.pdbx_seq_one_letter_code
_entity_poly.pdbx_strand_id
1 'polypeptide(L)'
;MSNGETELYGKTVDELASNLEVQSDGKVTGTLNYVTGYTGFNSTVVEEQSGNYFPFSLEVTGTNMTFKKNGEVSKENIPFEKNNVFRITSKTDKFEVLVDNESVITFDFSETKLKTATKSRSKK
;
A
#
# COMPACT_ATOMS: atom_id res chain seq x y z
N MET A 1 -8.55 13.73 -23.71
CA MET A 1 -7.20 13.85 -23.13
C MET A 1 -7.31 13.34 -21.70
N SER A 2 -6.96 12.08 -21.44
CA SER A 2 -6.86 11.56 -20.08
C SER A 2 -5.43 11.83 -19.62
N ASN A 3 -5.23 12.86 -18.80
CA ASN A 3 -3.98 13.00 -18.07
C ASN A 3 -3.94 11.85 -17.08
N GLY A 4 -3.20 10.80 -17.43
CA GLY A 4 -3.15 9.52 -16.72
C GLY A 4 -2.43 9.64 -15.39
N GLU A 5 -3.15 10.06 -14.37
CA GLU A 5 -2.82 9.71 -12.99
C GLU A 5 -3.10 8.21 -12.86
N THR A 6 -2.12 7.43 -12.40
CA THR A 6 -2.33 5.99 -12.18
C THR A 6 -3.31 5.85 -11.01
N GLU A 7 -4.59 5.60 -11.31
CA GLU A 7 -5.60 5.28 -10.31
C GLU A 7 -5.33 3.88 -9.76
N LEU A 8 -4.99 3.80 -8.48
CA LEU A 8 -4.85 2.56 -7.74
C LEU A 8 -6.18 2.29 -7.08
N TYR A 9 -7.00 1.47 -7.72
CA TYR A 9 -8.32 1.09 -7.21
C TYR A 9 -9.22 2.31 -6.89
N GLY A 10 -9.15 3.38 -7.69
CA GLY A 10 -9.95 4.60 -7.52
C GLY A 10 -9.36 5.65 -6.57
N LYS A 11 -8.07 5.56 -6.23
CA LYS A 11 -7.31 6.63 -5.56
C LYS A 11 -6.01 6.94 -6.28
N THR A 12 -5.60 8.20 -6.29
CA THR A 12 -4.31 8.62 -6.84
C THR A 12 -3.20 8.40 -5.81
N VAL A 13 -1.95 8.31 -6.28
CA VAL A 13 -0.78 8.19 -5.39
C VAL A 13 -0.71 9.37 -4.40
N ASP A 14 -1.00 10.58 -4.86
CA ASP A 14 -0.96 11.80 -4.04
C ASP A 14 -2.06 11.83 -2.96
N GLU A 15 -3.22 11.22 -3.23
CA GLU A 15 -4.24 11.01 -2.20
C GLU A 15 -3.75 10.04 -1.12
N LEU A 16 -3.03 8.98 -1.51
CA LEU A 16 -2.57 7.93 -0.60
C LEU A 16 -1.33 8.33 0.21
N ALA A 17 -0.40 9.07 -0.38
CA ALA A 17 0.88 9.35 0.25
C ALA A 17 1.61 10.58 -0.32
N SER A 18 2.69 10.97 0.33
CA SER A 18 3.57 12.09 -0.11
C SER A 18 5.02 11.84 0.28
N ASN A 19 5.95 12.26 -0.58
CA ASN A 19 7.39 12.09 -0.40
C ASN A 19 7.79 10.63 -0.13
N LEU A 20 7.15 9.67 -0.83
CA LEU A 20 7.48 8.26 -0.69
C LEU A 20 8.79 7.92 -1.37
N GLU A 21 9.61 7.15 -0.68
CA GLU A 21 10.83 6.57 -1.22
C GLU A 21 11.04 5.19 -0.58
N VAL A 22 11.48 4.22 -1.40
CA VAL A 22 11.87 2.89 -0.97
C VAL A 22 13.39 2.80 -1.08
N GLN A 23 14.06 2.60 0.05
CA GLN A 23 15.51 2.46 0.10
C GLN A 23 15.94 1.08 -0.39
N SER A 24 17.22 0.92 -0.70
CA SER A 24 17.80 -0.35 -1.19
C SER A 24 17.68 -1.51 -0.20
N ASP A 25 17.53 -1.22 1.09
CA ASP A 25 17.30 -2.23 2.15
C ASP A 25 15.81 -2.54 2.37
N GLY A 26 14.92 -1.98 1.55
CA GLY A 26 13.48 -2.18 1.62
C GLY A 26 12.76 -1.24 2.60
N LYS A 27 13.47 -0.37 3.32
CA LYS A 27 12.81 0.62 4.18
C LYS A 27 12.02 1.63 3.37
N VAL A 28 10.82 1.90 3.83
CA VAL A 28 9.93 2.90 3.26
C VAL A 28 10.02 4.16 4.10
N THR A 29 10.30 5.29 3.44
CA THR A 29 10.22 6.63 4.03
C THR A 29 9.10 7.44 3.38
N GLY A 30 8.79 8.59 3.97
CA GLY A 30 7.70 9.45 3.52
C GLY A 30 6.50 9.46 4.45
N THR A 31 5.37 9.97 3.95
CA THR A 31 4.14 10.12 4.72
C THR A 31 2.97 9.44 4.03
N LEU A 32 2.35 8.46 4.70
CA LEU A 32 1.09 7.86 4.28
C LEU A 32 -0.06 8.70 4.82
N ASN A 33 -0.93 9.15 3.93
CA ASN A 33 -2.13 9.89 4.28
C ASN A 33 -3.17 8.94 4.90
N TYR A 34 -4.02 9.48 5.78
CA TYR A 34 -5.20 8.75 6.24
C TYR A 34 -6.32 9.01 5.24
N VAL A 35 -6.79 7.96 4.58
CA VAL A 35 -7.82 8.02 3.54
C VAL A 35 -9.09 7.36 4.07
N THR A 36 -10.25 7.88 3.66
CA THR A 36 -11.58 7.33 3.98
C THR A 36 -12.36 7.08 2.70
N GLY A 37 -13.31 6.14 2.75
CA GLY A 37 -14.18 5.82 1.61
C GLY A 37 -13.44 5.12 0.46
N TYR A 38 -12.33 4.44 0.74
CA TYR A 38 -11.53 3.75 -0.26
C TYR A 38 -12.11 2.36 -0.59
N THR A 39 -13.31 2.34 -1.16
CA THR A 39 -14.07 1.12 -1.48
C THR A 39 -13.40 0.25 -2.53
N GLY A 40 -12.55 0.81 -3.39
CA GLY A 40 -11.81 0.01 -4.37
C GLY A 40 -10.70 -0.84 -3.76
N PHE A 41 -10.18 -0.49 -2.58
CA PHE A 41 -9.25 -1.36 -1.85
C PHE A 41 -9.96 -2.62 -1.33
N ASN A 42 -11.13 -2.44 -0.71
CA ASN A 42 -12.01 -3.53 -0.32
C ASN A 42 -13.47 -3.04 -0.22
N SER A 43 -14.34 -3.56 -1.08
CA SER A 43 -15.74 -3.14 -1.14
C SER A 43 -16.62 -3.82 -0.10
N THR A 44 -16.16 -4.89 0.54
CA THR A 44 -16.96 -5.73 1.45
C THR A 44 -16.59 -5.54 2.92
N VAL A 45 -15.33 -5.19 3.22
CA VAL A 45 -14.86 -4.95 4.60
C VAL A 45 -14.78 -3.45 4.86
N VAL A 46 -15.79 -2.92 5.56
CA VAL A 46 -15.95 -1.47 5.82
C VAL A 46 -14.75 -0.88 6.56
N GLU A 47 -14.19 -1.63 7.50
CA GLU A 47 -13.02 -1.22 8.29
C GLU A 47 -11.78 -1.03 7.41
N GLU A 48 -11.70 -1.71 6.25
CA GLU A 48 -10.61 -1.59 5.29
C GLU A 48 -10.80 -0.47 4.28
N GLN A 49 -11.93 0.25 4.33
CA GLN A 49 -12.19 1.43 3.48
C GLN A 49 -11.64 2.71 4.09
N SER A 50 -11.04 2.63 5.28
CA SER A 50 -10.33 3.76 5.91
C SER A 50 -9.00 3.34 6.53
N GLY A 51 -7.96 4.15 6.36
CA GLY A 51 -6.63 3.85 6.91
C GLY A 51 -5.49 4.52 6.14
N ASN A 52 -4.28 4.04 6.38
CA ASN A 52 -3.09 4.42 5.62
C ASN A 52 -2.77 3.32 4.61
N TYR A 53 -2.47 3.70 3.38
CA TYR A 53 -2.26 2.77 2.28
C TYR A 53 -0.95 3.11 1.57
N PHE A 54 -0.14 2.10 1.31
CA PHE A 54 1.12 2.19 0.60
C PHE A 54 0.93 1.72 -0.85
N PRO A 55 0.91 2.65 -1.83
CA PRO A 55 0.93 2.31 -3.24
C PRO A 55 2.34 1.93 -3.70
N PHE A 56 2.45 0.91 -4.56
CA PHE A 56 3.73 0.57 -5.20
C PHE A 56 3.53 -0.09 -6.57
N SER A 57 4.59 -0.04 -7.37
CA SER A 57 4.71 -0.77 -8.64
C SER A 57 5.91 -1.68 -8.60
N LEU A 58 5.77 -2.90 -9.12
CA LEU A 58 6.89 -3.82 -9.31
C LEU A 58 7.59 -3.50 -10.64
N GLU A 59 8.93 -3.53 -10.60
CA GLU A 59 9.76 -3.42 -11.81
C GLU A 59 9.97 -4.76 -12.50
N VAL A 60 9.80 -5.86 -11.75
CA VAL A 60 9.84 -7.23 -12.26
C VAL A 60 8.49 -7.65 -12.83
N THR A 61 8.48 -8.75 -13.57
CA THR A 61 7.27 -9.41 -14.09
C THR A 61 7.29 -10.89 -13.75
N GLY A 62 6.11 -11.51 -13.64
CA GLY A 62 5.98 -12.95 -13.45
C GLY A 62 4.56 -13.43 -13.73
N THR A 63 4.26 -14.66 -13.33
CA THR A 63 2.92 -15.25 -13.51
C THR A 63 2.06 -15.03 -12.27
N ASN A 64 2.59 -15.37 -11.10
CA ASN A 64 1.87 -15.28 -9.83
C ASN A 64 2.66 -14.49 -8.78
N MET A 65 1.95 -13.99 -7.77
CA MET A 65 2.52 -13.30 -6.62
C MET A 65 2.03 -13.91 -5.31
N THR A 66 2.85 -13.80 -4.28
CA THR A 66 2.50 -14.11 -2.89
C THR A 66 2.95 -12.95 -2.02
N PHE A 67 2.08 -12.53 -1.10
CA PHE A 67 2.37 -11.48 -0.14
C PHE A 67 2.43 -12.06 1.27
N LYS A 68 3.49 -11.77 2.01
CA LYS A 68 3.55 -12.07 3.44
C LYS A 68 3.50 -10.79 4.25
N LYS A 69 2.70 -10.78 5.32
CA LYS A 69 2.69 -9.72 6.33
C LYS A 69 3.36 -10.26 7.59
N ASN A 70 4.43 -9.61 8.03
CA ASN A 70 5.17 -9.99 9.24
C ASN A 70 5.62 -11.47 9.25
N GLY A 71 5.97 -12.00 8.07
CA GLY A 71 6.41 -13.39 7.90
C GLY A 71 5.29 -14.40 7.62
N GLU A 72 4.02 -14.03 7.81
CA GLU A 72 2.86 -14.89 7.54
C GLU A 72 2.25 -14.61 6.18
N VAL A 73 1.87 -15.66 5.44
CA VAL A 73 1.22 -15.52 4.13
C VAL A 73 -0.14 -14.84 4.31
N SER A 74 -0.34 -13.72 3.61
CA SER A 74 -1.58 -12.92 3.63
C SER A 74 -2.38 -13.03 2.33
N LYS A 75 -1.70 -13.25 1.21
CA LYS A 75 -2.29 -13.66 -0.08
C LYS A 75 -1.32 -14.61 -0.76
N GLU A 76 -1.81 -15.71 -1.31
CA GLU A 76 -0.99 -16.76 -1.90
C GLU A 76 -1.38 -17.01 -3.35
N ASN A 77 -0.36 -17.11 -4.23
CA ASN A 77 -0.51 -17.53 -5.62
C ASN A 77 -1.60 -16.76 -6.40
N ILE A 78 -1.70 -15.45 -6.15
CA ILE A 78 -2.60 -14.57 -6.89
C ILE A 78 -1.99 -14.22 -8.26
N PRO A 79 -2.80 -13.93 -9.29
CA PRO A 79 -2.26 -13.47 -10.57
C PRO A 79 -1.34 -12.25 -10.40
N PHE A 80 -0.28 -12.19 -11.21
CA PHE A 80 0.63 -11.05 -11.20
C PHE A 80 -0.10 -9.76 -11.59
N GLU A 81 0.09 -8.73 -10.76
CA GLU A 81 -0.33 -7.36 -11.01
C GLU A 81 0.89 -6.46 -10.81
N LYS A 82 1.14 -5.56 -11.76
CA LYS A 82 2.27 -4.63 -11.67
C LYS A 82 2.07 -3.62 -10.53
N ASN A 83 0.85 -3.09 -10.40
CA ASN A 83 0.49 -2.01 -9.50
C ASN A 83 -0.32 -2.57 -8.35
N ASN A 84 0.11 -2.33 -7.11
CA ASN A 84 -0.50 -2.92 -5.92
C ASN A 84 -0.60 -1.90 -4.79
N VAL A 85 -1.40 -2.23 -3.77
CA VAL A 85 -1.58 -1.42 -2.57
C VAL A 85 -1.57 -2.30 -1.34
N PHE A 86 -0.80 -1.91 -0.32
CA PHE A 86 -0.89 -2.48 1.04
C PHE A 86 -1.57 -1.52 2.00
N ARG A 87 -2.41 -2.06 2.90
CA ARG A 87 -2.91 -1.30 4.05
C ARG A 87 -1.92 -1.41 5.19
N ILE A 88 -1.42 -0.27 5.66
CA ILE A 88 -0.44 -0.19 6.76
C ILE A 88 -1.18 0.12 8.05
N THR A 89 -1.07 -0.81 9.00
CA THR A 89 -1.75 -0.74 10.30
C THR A 89 -0.81 -0.35 11.44
N SER A 90 0.48 -0.61 11.27
CA SER A 90 1.52 -0.31 12.24
C SER A 90 2.82 0.05 11.53
N LYS A 91 3.65 0.88 12.17
CA LYS A 91 5.04 1.12 11.73
C LYS A 91 5.93 -0.12 11.85
N THR A 92 5.50 -1.13 12.58
CA THR A 92 6.20 -2.41 12.68
C THR A 92 5.80 -3.39 11.58
N ASP A 93 4.82 -3.04 10.74
CA ASP A 93 4.42 -3.90 9.63
C ASP A 93 5.61 -4.06 8.67
N LYS A 94 5.81 -5.30 8.23
CA LYS A 94 6.68 -5.66 7.11
C LYS A 94 5.89 -6.45 6.08
N PHE A 95 6.08 -6.12 4.81
CA PHE A 95 5.43 -6.84 3.71
C PHE A 95 6.47 -7.40 2.75
N GLU A 96 6.55 -8.73 2.68
CA GLU A 96 7.38 -9.42 1.69
C GLU A 96 6.54 -9.69 0.44
N VAL A 97 7.10 -9.36 -0.73
CA VAL A 97 6.51 -9.67 -2.04
C VAL A 97 7.36 -10.75 -2.70
N LEU A 98 6.71 -11.85 -3.04
CA LEU A 98 7.29 -12.90 -3.86
C LEU A 98 6.62 -12.88 -5.24
N VAL A 99 7.42 -13.07 -6.29
CA VAL A 99 6.95 -13.26 -7.68
C VAL A 99 7.47 -14.63 -8.13
N ASP A 100 6.57 -15.51 -8.59
CA ASP A 100 6.89 -16.89 -8.99
C ASP A 100 7.71 -17.66 -7.94
N ASN A 101 7.38 -17.45 -6.65
CA ASN A 101 8.02 -18.01 -5.46
C ASN A 101 9.42 -17.47 -5.13
N GLU A 102 9.91 -16.45 -5.84
CA GLU A 102 11.16 -15.76 -5.50
C GLU A 102 10.88 -14.45 -4.75
N SER A 103 11.59 -14.21 -3.65
CA SER A 103 11.48 -12.97 -2.88
C SER A 103 12.08 -11.81 -3.67
N VAL A 104 11.29 -10.77 -3.92
CA VAL A 104 11.67 -9.60 -4.71
C VAL A 104 12.05 -8.44 -3.80
N ILE A 105 11.21 -8.18 -2.79
CA ILE A 105 11.40 -7.08 -1.85
C ILE A 105 10.66 -7.36 -0.55
N THR A 106 11.23 -6.88 0.57
CA THR A 106 10.50 -6.75 1.83
C THR A 106 10.40 -5.27 2.19
N PHE A 107 9.20 -4.72 2.15
CA PHE A 107 8.94 -3.35 2.59
C PHE A 107 8.92 -3.29 4.12
N ASP A 108 9.70 -2.39 4.69
CA ASP A 108 9.77 -2.11 6.13
C ASP A 108 9.25 -0.69 6.42
N PHE A 109 8.17 -0.58 7.18
CA PHE A 109 7.49 0.70 7.43
C PHE A 109 7.96 1.44 8.68
N SER A 110 9.07 1.01 9.30
CA SER A 110 9.60 1.56 10.56
C SER A 110 9.98 3.05 10.48
N GLU A 111 10.30 3.56 9.30
CA GLU A 111 10.69 4.97 9.09
C GLU A 111 9.55 5.83 8.52
N THR A 112 8.39 5.25 8.20
CA THR A 112 7.25 6.01 7.67
C THR A 112 6.58 6.91 8.71
N LYS A 113 5.91 7.97 8.22
CA LYS A 113 4.96 8.78 9.00
C LYS A 113 3.54 8.37 8.61
N LEU A 114 2.75 7.92 9.58
CA LEU A 114 1.33 7.62 9.37
C LEU A 114 0.51 8.84 9.83
N LYS A 115 -0.23 9.48 8.91
CA LYS A 115 -1.21 10.49 9.33
C LYS A 115 -2.35 9.79 10.06
N THR A 116 -2.85 10.44 11.10
CA THR A 116 -4.07 10.02 11.78
C THR A 116 -5.29 10.61 11.08
N ALA A 117 -6.46 10.05 11.34
CA ALA A 117 -7.72 10.61 10.87
C ALA A 117 -7.83 12.09 11.29
N THR A 118 -7.93 12.98 10.30
CA THR A 118 -8.17 14.40 10.57
C THR A 118 -9.56 14.52 11.17
N LYS A 119 -9.66 14.85 12.45
CA LYS A 119 -10.94 15.25 13.03
C LYS A 119 -11.40 16.49 12.28
N SER A 120 -12.51 16.42 11.54
CA SER A 120 -13.13 17.63 11.06
C SER A 120 -13.50 18.46 12.29
N ARG A 121 -12.88 19.63 12.45
CA ARG A 121 -13.45 20.64 13.35
C ARG A 121 -14.76 21.07 12.71
N SER A 122 -15.86 20.56 13.25
CA SER A 122 -17.18 21.15 12.99
C SER A 122 -17.06 22.64 13.33
N LYS A 123 -17.15 23.51 12.31
CA LYS A 123 -17.35 24.94 12.53
C LYS A 123 -18.74 25.07 13.13
N LYS A 124 -18.77 25.35 14.44
CA LYS A 124 -19.96 25.74 15.17
C LYS A 124 -20.34 27.17 14.81
#